data_AF-A0A6M0EV22-F1
#
_entry.id   AF-A0A6M0EV22-F1
#
_cell.length_a   1.000
_cell.length_b   1.000
_cell.length_c   1.000
_cell.angle_alpha   90.00
_cell.angle_beta   90.00
_cell.angle_gamma   90.00
#
_symmetry.space_group_name_H-M   'P 1'
#
loop_
_entity.id
_entity.type
_entity.pdbx_description
1 polymer ?
#
loop_
_entity_poly.entity_id
_entity_poly.type
_entity_poly.pdbx_seq_one_letter_code
_entity_poly.pdbx_strand_id
1 'polypeptide(L)'
;MLILKITLLLTGLWAVWTSLKACEQVYGITLLLSGLILVVWGLSLAPLWLQIAVEMLLIFLVHLFSNLYRPYRRIPLSQVTEVDYEAD
;
A
#
# COMPACT_ATOMS: atom_id res chain seq x y z
N MET A 1 1.20 -23.29 -17.28
CA MET A 1 0.17 -22.44 -16.62
C MET A 1 0.70 -21.61 -15.45
N LEU A 2 1.68 -22.09 -14.66
CA LEU A 2 2.25 -21.32 -13.54
C LEU A 2 2.98 -20.04 -13.99
N ILE A 3 3.70 -20.12 -15.11
CA ILE A 3 4.39 -18.98 -15.74
C ILE A 3 3.41 -17.85 -16.06
N LEU A 4 2.26 -18.18 -16.65
CA LEU A 4 1.22 -17.21 -17.03
C LEU A 4 0.66 -16.45 -15.80
N LYS A 5 0.51 -17.15 -14.67
CA LYS A 5 0.05 -16.59 -13.40
C LYS A 5 1.09 -15.64 -12.80
N ILE A 6 2.36 -16.06 -12.80
CA ILE A 6 3.49 -15.23 -12.32
C ILE A 6 3.65 -13.98 -13.19
N THR A 7 3.56 -14.10 -14.52
CA THR A 7 3.63 -12.94 -15.41
C THR A 7 2.52 -11.95 -15.14
N LEU A 8 1.29 -12.41 -14.86
CA LEU A 8 0.16 -11.53 -14.57
C LEU A 8 0.38 -10.72 -13.28
N LEU A 9 0.93 -11.37 -12.25
CA LEU A 9 1.32 -10.74 -10.99
C LEU A 9 2.44 -9.70 -11.17
N LEU A 10 3.46 -10.05 -11.96
CA LEU A 10 4.58 -9.15 -12.28
C LEU A 10 4.11 -7.93 -13.10
N THR A 11 3.23 -8.14 -14.09
CA THR A 11 2.69 -7.05 -14.90
C THR A 11 1.83 -6.11 -14.05
N GLY A 12 1.00 -6.64 -13.15
CA GLY A 12 0.21 -5.83 -12.22
C GLY A 12 1.10 -4.99 -11.29
N LEU A 13 2.13 -5.60 -10.70
CA LEU A 13 3.07 -4.89 -9.82
C LEU A 13 3.84 -3.81 -10.58
N TRP A 14 4.24 -4.11 -11.82
CA TRP A 14 4.92 -3.15 -12.68
C TRP A 14 4.01 -1.97 -13.05
N ALA A 15 2.74 -2.21 -13.35
CA ALA A 15 1.75 -1.16 -13.59
C ALA A 15 1.55 -0.26 -12.36
N VAL A 16 1.42 -0.83 -11.17
CA VAL A 16 1.34 -0.02 -9.93
C VAL A 16 2.61 0.82 -9.76
N TRP A 17 3.79 0.25 -10.00
CA TRP A 17 5.06 0.98 -9.88
C TRP A 17 5.21 2.12 -10.90
N THR A 18 4.81 1.90 -12.16
CA THR A 18 4.87 2.94 -13.19
C THR A 18 3.83 4.03 -12.95
N SER A 19 2.68 3.68 -12.37
CA SER A 19 1.64 4.66 -12.00
C SER A 19 2.13 5.70 -10.98
N LEU A 20 2.95 5.29 -10.03
CA LEU A 20 3.58 6.18 -9.03
C LEU A 20 4.57 7.18 -9.66
N LYS A 21 5.13 6.84 -10.83
CA LYS A 21 6.07 7.69 -11.58
C LYS A 21 5.37 8.51 -12.66
N ALA A 22 4.06 8.35 -12.84
CA ALA A 22 3.32 9.09 -13.84
C ALA A 22 3.24 10.57 -13.42
N CYS A 23 3.68 11.46 -14.32
CA CYS A 23 3.58 12.91 -14.12
C CYS A 23 2.11 13.38 -14.18
N GLU A 24 1.29 12.68 -14.97
CA GLU A 24 -0.10 13.03 -15.19
C GLU A 24 -1.03 12.31 -14.23
N GLN A 25 -1.76 13.07 -13.40
CA GLN A 25 -2.55 12.54 -12.29
C GLN A 25 -3.65 11.57 -12.74
N VAL A 26 -4.39 11.91 -13.80
CA VAL A 26 -5.50 11.07 -14.29
C VAL A 26 -4.98 9.74 -14.85
N TYR A 27 -3.90 9.80 -15.64
CA TYR A 27 -3.25 8.62 -16.17
C TYR A 27 -2.65 7.76 -15.05
N GLY A 28 -1.98 8.38 -14.08
CA GLY A 28 -1.44 7.72 -12.89
C GLY A 28 -2.51 6.96 -12.11
N ILE A 29 -3.63 7.62 -11.74
CA ILE A 29 -4.70 6.97 -10.97
C ILE A 29 -5.32 5.79 -11.74
N THR A 30 -5.55 5.96 -13.04
CA THR A 30 -6.11 4.90 -13.88
C THR A 30 -5.17 3.69 -13.98
N LEU A 31 -3.87 3.96 -14.12
CA LEU A 31 -2.85 2.93 -14.22
C LEU A 31 -2.63 2.23 -12.86
N LEU A 32 -2.79 2.97 -11.75
CA LEU A 32 -2.77 2.43 -10.40
C LEU A 32 -3.94 1.48 -10.16
N LEU A 33 -5.17 1.89 -10.49
CA LEU A 33 -6.38 1.06 -10.34
C LEU A 33 -6.31 -0.20 -11.19
N SER A 34 -5.93 -0.06 -12.46
CA SER A 34 -5.79 -1.20 -13.37
C SER A 34 -4.67 -2.16 -12.92
N GLY A 35 -3.53 -1.64 -12.47
CA GLY A 35 -2.46 -2.43 -11.88
C GLY A 35 -2.90 -3.18 -10.63
N LEU A 36 -3.64 -2.53 -9.73
CA LEU A 36 -4.19 -3.14 -8.52
C LEU A 36 -5.13 -4.31 -8.85
N ILE A 37 -6.04 -4.11 -9.80
CA ILE A 37 -6.96 -5.16 -10.26
C ILE A 37 -6.17 -6.35 -10.80
N LEU A 38 -5.14 -6.10 -11.63
CA LEU A 38 -4.27 -7.17 -12.15
C LEU A 38 -3.57 -7.96 -11.03
N VAL A 39 -3.06 -7.28 -10.01
CA VAL A 39 -2.41 -7.93 -8.86
C VAL A 39 -3.40 -8.81 -8.10
N VAL A 40 -4.61 -8.31 -7.81
CA VAL A 40 -5.64 -9.08 -7.09
C VAL A 40 -6.05 -10.33 -7.89
N TRP A 41 -6.26 -10.18 -9.20
CA TRP A 41 -6.60 -11.30 -10.07
C TRP A 41 -5.44 -12.29 -10.18
N GLY A 42 -4.21 -11.80 -10.34
CA GLY A 42 -3.01 -12.62 -10.39
C GLY A 42 -2.78 -13.42 -9.10
N LEU A 43 -3.02 -12.79 -7.95
CA LEU A 43 -2.93 -13.44 -6.64
C LEU A 43 -4.03 -14.49 -6.45
N SER A 44 -5.27 -14.20 -6.85
CA SER A 44 -6.39 -15.15 -6.81
C SER A 44 -6.13 -16.41 -7.64
N LEU A 45 -5.47 -16.25 -8.79
CA LEU A 45 -5.07 -17.36 -9.66
C LEU A 45 -3.79 -18.09 -9.16
N ALA A 46 -3.02 -17.49 -8.24
CA ALA A 46 -1.75 -18.03 -7.74
C ALA A 46 -1.95 -19.29 -6.87
N PRO A 47 -0.91 -20.14 -6.72
CA PRO A 47 -0.98 -21.28 -5.82
C PRO A 47 -1.15 -20.84 -4.35
N LEU A 48 -1.88 -21.64 -3.56
CA LEU A 48 -2.19 -21.36 -2.15
C LEU A 48 -0.98 -20.96 -1.30
N TRP A 49 0.16 -21.63 -1.51
CA TRP A 49 1.37 -21.33 -0.75
C TRP A 49 1.88 -19.90 -0.96
N LEU A 50 1.72 -19.35 -2.17
CA LEU A 50 2.08 -17.96 -2.48
C LEU A 50 1.08 -16.99 -1.86
N GLN A 51 -0.22 -17.30 -1.90
CA GLN A 51 -1.26 -16.49 -1.26
C GLN A 51 -1.00 -16.35 0.24
N ILE A 52 -0.76 -17.47 0.92
CA ILE A 52 -0.46 -17.50 2.37
C ILE A 52 0.82 -16.71 2.66
N ALA A 53 1.86 -16.84 1.84
CA ALA A 53 3.10 -16.08 2.03
C ALA A 53 2.88 -14.56 1.95
N VAL A 54 2.08 -14.11 0.98
CA VAL A 54 1.73 -12.68 0.81
C VAL A 54 0.89 -12.18 1.98
N GLU A 55 -0.11 -12.93 2.42
CA GLU A 55 -0.94 -12.56 3.58
C GLU A 55 -0.12 -12.49 4.87
N MET A 56 0.75 -13.46 5.12
CA MET A 56 1.64 -13.46 6.28
C MET A 56 2.59 -12.26 6.26
N LEU A 57 3.12 -11.91 5.09
CA LEU A 57 3.95 -10.72 4.90
C LEU A 57 3.15 -9.43 5.20
N LEU A 58 1.91 -9.33 4.73
CA LEU A 58 1.03 -8.18 4.98
C LEU A 58 0.72 -8.04 6.48
N ILE A 59 0.37 -9.13 7.15
CA ILE A 59 0.11 -9.14 8.60
C ILE A 59 1.36 -8.71 9.37
N PHE A 60 2.52 -9.26 9.02
CA PHE A 60 3.79 -8.88 9.63
C PHE A 60 4.10 -7.40 9.44
N LEU A 61 3.89 -6.88 8.22
CA LEU A 61 4.15 -5.49 7.89
C LEU A 61 3.21 -4.54 8.65
N VAL A 62 1.91 -4.87 8.71
CA VAL A 62 0.94 -4.11 9.51
C VAL A 62 1.31 -4.13 10.99
N HIS A 63 1.75 -5.26 11.52
CA HIS A 63 2.19 -5.38 12.90
C HIS A 63 3.43 -4.53 13.18
N LEU A 64 4.42 -4.58 12.27
CA LEU A 64 5.63 -3.78 12.33
C LEU A 64 5.34 -2.28 12.30
N PHE A 65 4.53 -1.83 11.34
CA PHE A 65 4.12 -0.41 11.25
C PHE A 65 3.32 0.00 12.48
N SER A 66 2.36 -0.81 12.93
CA SER A 66 1.56 -0.49 14.12
C SER A 66 2.43 -0.35 15.37
N ASN A 67 3.44 -1.20 15.51
CA ASN A 67 4.39 -1.11 16.61
C ASN A 67 5.28 0.14 16.49
N LEU A 68 5.68 0.52 15.27
CA LEU A 68 6.50 1.70 15.00
C LEU A 68 5.75 3.02 15.17
N TYR A 69 4.46 3.08 14.82
CA TYR A 69 3.58 4.24 14.98
C TYR A 69 2.95 4.35 16.39
N ARG A 70 3.11 3.32 17.23
CA ARG A 70 2.65 3.30 18.63
C ARG A 70 3.07 4.52 19.48
N PRO A 71 4.28 5.10 19.36
CA PRO A 71 4.68 6.25 20.17
C PRO A 71 4.01 7.57 19.75
N TYR A 72 3.61 7.73 18.47
CA TYR A 72 2.98 8.97 17.98
C TYR A 72 1.53 9.16 18.44
N ARG A 73 0.85 8.10 18.87
CA ARG A 73 -0.54 8.15 19.35
C ARG A 73 -0.68 8.68 20.79
N ARG A 74 0.44 8.95 21.47
CA ARG A 74 0.49 9.36 22.89
C ARG A 74 0.84 10.84 23.05
N ILE A 75 0.42 11.71 22.14
CA ILE A 75 0.43 13.16 22.42
C ILE A 75 -0.79 13.43 23.31
N PRO A 76 -0.63 13.78 24.60
CA PRO A 76 -1.75 14.14 25.45
C PRO A 76 -2.36 15.45 24.94
N LEU A 77 -3.71 15.51 24.88
CA LEU A 77 -4.47 16.71 24.49
C LEU A 77 -4.15 17.94 25.36
N SER A 78 -3.48 17.77 26.49
CA SER A 78 -3.05 18.85 27.38
C SER A 78 -1.98 19.77 26.78
N GLN A 79 -1.35 19.41 25.66
CA GLN A 79 -0.31 20.22 24.99
C GLN A 79 -0.84 21.02 23.78
N VAL A 80 -2.14 20.92 23.45
CA VAL A 80 -2.77 21.58 22.30
C VAL A 80 -3.51 22.87 22.71
N THR A 81 -3.11 23.51 23.81
CA THR A 81 -3.74 24.76 24.28
C THR A 81 -2.71 25.80 24.68
N GLU A 82 -1.83 26.15 23.75
CA GLU A 82 -1.06 27.41 23.85
C GLU A 82 -0.70 27.85 22.42
N VAL A 83 -1.72 28.10 21.61
CA VAL A 83 -1.55 28.97 20.44
C VAL A 83 -1.89 30.36 20.95
N ASP A 84 -0.85 31.07 21.39
CA ASP A 84 -0.91 32.51 21.60
C ASP A 84 -1.25 33.15 20.25
N TYR A 85 -2.48 33.59 20.12
CA TYR A 85 -2.87 34.53 19.07
C TYR A 85 -2.44 35.92 19.56
N GLU A 86 -1.15 36.22 19.48
CA GLU A 86 -0.71 37.62 19.42
C GLU A 86 -1.05 38.13 18.02
N ALA A 87 -2.27 38.65 17.91
CA ALA A 87 -2.66 39.56 16.85
C ALA A 87 -2.06 40.94 17.14
N ASP A 88 -1.57 41.56 16.07
CA ASP A 88 -1.10 42.94 15.88
C ASP A 88 0.41 43.21 16.03
#